data_AF-A0A3C0GQA5-F1
#
_entry.id   AF-A0A3C0GQA5-F1
#
_cell.length_a   1.000
_cell.length_b   1.000
_cell.length_c   1.000
_cell.angle_alpha   90.00
_cell.angle_beta   90.00
_cell.angle_gamma   90.00
#
_symmetry.space_group_name_H-M   'P 1'
#
loop_
_entity.id
_entity.type
_entity.pdbx_description
1 polymer ?
#
loop_
_entity_poly.entity_id
_entity_poly.type
_entity_poly.pdbx_seq_one_letter_code
_entity_poly.pdbx_strand_id
1 'polypeptide(L)' 'NGTTPWGFNLNLSLAYTPNWADNKLSLQADVLNVLNRQVAGSYYSNYATDRVTPDPRYNQPLNYNSPRQVRLSARYDF' A
#
# COMPACT_ATOMS: atom_id res chain seq x y z
N ASN A 1 -16.18 10.07 18.23
CA ASN A 1 -15.42 8.81 18.32
C ASN A 1 -14.68 8.61 17.00
N GLY A 2 -13.40 9.00 16.96
CA GLY A 2 -12.56 8.93 15.77
C GLY A 2 -11.73 7.66 15.80
N THR A 3 -12.31 6.54 15.36
CA THR A 3 -11.57 5.29 15.21
C THR A 3 -11.25 5.11 13.74
N THR A 4 -10.07 5.57 13.32
CA THR A 4 -9.51 5.14 12.04
C THR A 4 -9.36 3.62 12.09
N PRO A 5 -9.89 2.85 11.12
CA PRO A 5 -9.76 1.40 11.13
C PRO A 5 -8.29 0.99 11.13
N TRP A 6 -7.92 -0.01 11.94
CA TRP A 6 -6.53 -0.46 12.01
C TRP A 6 -6.08 -1.04 10.67
N GLY A 7 -5.17 -0.35 9.98
CA GLY A 7 -4.56 -0.80 8.72
C GLY A 7 -3.32 -1.65 8.98
N PHE A 8 -3.21 -2.79 8.29
CA PHE A 8 -1.98 -3.57 8.21
C PHE A 8 -1.73 -3.96 6.75
N ASN A 9 -0.46 -4.11 6.40
CA ASN A 9 -0.03 -4.40 5.04
C ASN A 9 1.04 -5.49 5.07
N LEU A 10 0.90 -6.49 4.21
CA LEU A 10 1.85 -7.60 4.07
C LEU A 10 2.54 -7.47 2.70
N ASN A 11 3.86 -7.44 2.72
CA ASN A 11 4.70 -7.37 1.53
C ASN A 11 5.61 -8.61 1.48
N LEU A 12 5.82 -9.16 0.29
CA LEU A 12 6.71 -10.29 0.06
C LEU A 12 7.79 -9.88 -0.94
N SER A 13 9.03 -10.30 -0.70
CA SER A 13 10.16 -10.07 -1.59
C SER A 13 10.87 -11.40 -1.82
N LEU A 14 11.22 -11.67 -3.07
CA LEU A 14 11.97 -12.84 -3.51
C LEU A 14 13.14 -12.36 -4.35
N ALA A 15 14.34 -12.82 -4.02
CA ALA A 15 15.53 -12.64 -4.83
C ALA A 15 16.09 -14.01 -5.22
N TYR A 16 16.51 -14.15 -6.47
CA TYR A 16 17.05 -15.39 -7.01
C TYR A 16 18.24 -15.10 -7.92
N THR A 17 19.36 -15.75 -7.62
CA THR A 17 20.60 -15.67 -8.39
C THR A 17 20.92 -17.08 -8.89
N PRO A 18 20.57 -17.42 -10.14
CA PRO A 18 20.82 -18.74 -10.68
C PRO A 18 22.31 -19.05 -10.88
N ASN A 19 22.71 -20.25 -10.46
CA ASN A 19 24.05 -20.79 -10.68
C ASN A 19 24.35 -21.10 -12.16
N TRP A 20 23.34 -21.42 -12.96
CA TRP A 20 23.48 -21.67 -14.40
C TRP A 20 23.87 -20.42 -15.19
N ALA A 21 23.72 -19.23 -14.60
CA ALA A 21 24.14 -17.95 -15.18
C ALA A 21 25.47 -17.47 -14.57
N ASP A 22 26.31 -18.39 -14.07
CA ASP A 22 27.55 -18.09 -13.35
C ASP A 22 27.35 -17.11 -12.18
N ASN A 23 26.15 -17.08 -11.58
CA ASN A 23 25.71 -16.10 -10.58
C ASN A 23 25.76 -14.63 -11.05
N LYS A 24 25.87 -14.37 -12.36
CA LYS A 24 25.89 -13.03 -12.97
C LYS A 24 24.50 -12.45 -13.21
N LEU A 25 23.47 -13.28 -13.17
CA LEU A 25 22.07 -12.87 -13.29
C LEU A 25 21.44 -12.80 -11.90
N SER A 26 20.82 -11.67 -11.57
CA SER A 26 20.00 -11.50 -10.37
C SER A 26 18.58 -11.14 -10.76
N LEU A 27 17.62 -11.95 -10.31
CA LEU A 27 16.20 -11.74 -10.50
C LEU A 27 15.57 -11.36 -9.16
N GLN A 28 14.70 -10.36 -9.17
CA GLN A 28 13.96 -9.94 -7.99
C GLN A 28 12.48 -9.79 -8.33
N ALA A 29 11.64 -10.21 -7.38
CA ALA A 29 10.20 -10.03 -7.43
C ALA A 29 9.71 -9.51 -6.08
N ASP A 30 9.09 -8.34 -6.08
CA ASP A 30 8.44 -7.76 -4.90
C ASP A 30 6.93 -7.71 -5.12
N VAL A 31 6.16 -8.27 -4.18
CA VAL A 31 4.70 -8.20 -4.17
C VAL A 31 4.29 -7.31 -3.00
N LEU A 32 3.83 -6.11 -3.32
CA LEU A 32 3.36 -5.11 -2.38
C LEU A 32 1.85 -5.26 -2.15
N ASN A 33 1.42 -5.14 -0.90
CA ASN A 33 0.02 -5.35 -0.49
C ASN A 33 -0.52 -6.71 -0.97
N VAL A 34 0.12 -7.79 -0.53
CA VAL A 34 -0.24 -9.17 -0.90
C VAL A 34 -1.69 -9.48 -0.56
N LEU A 35 -2.23 -8.92 0.51
CA LEU A 35 -3.63 -9.13 0.90
C LEU A 35 -4.62 -8.24 0.12
N ASN A 36 -4.13 -7.35 -0.75
CA ASN A 36 -4.91 -6.38 -1.52
C ASN A 36 -5.88 -5.55 -0.65
N ARG A 37 -5.49 -5.27 0.59
CA ARG A 37 -6.34 -4.58 1.54
C ARG A 37 -6.26 -3.08 1.28
N GLN A 38 -7.41 -2.45 1.05
CA GLN A 38 -7.53 -1.00 0.88
C GLN A 38 -8.28 -0.41 2.09
N VAL A 39 -7.58 0.33 2.94
CA VAL A 39 -8.09 1.01 4.13
C VAL A 39 -7.94 2.50 3.94
N ALA A 40 -8.96 3.26 4.34
CA ALA A 40 -8.89 4.70 4.30
C ALA A 40 -7.83 5.22 5.30
N GLY A 41 -6.87 5.99 4.82
CA GLY A 41 -5.76 6.49 5.64
C GLY A 41 -6.13 7.74 6.45
N SER A 42 -7.08 8.52 5.95
CA SER A 42 -7.63 9.67 6.68
C SER A 42 -9.10 9.87 6.36
N TYR A 43 -9.77 10.52 7.30
CA TYR A 43 -11.19 10.85 7.23
C TYR A 43 -11.37 12.36 7.40
N TYR A 44 -12.39 12.90 6.77
CA TYR A 44 -12.77 14.28 6.94
C TYR A 44 -13.31 14.49 8.38
N SER A 45 -12.58 15.29 9.16
CA SER A 45 -12.78 15.40 10.61
C SER A 45 -13.66 16.58 11.04
N ASN A 46 -13.99 17.50 10.13
CA ASN A 46 -14.84 18.65 10.49
C ASN A 46 -16.27 18.19 10.70
N TYR A 47 -16.75 18.34 11.93
CA TYR A 47 -18.10 17.93 12.33
C TYR A 47 -19.18 18.91 11.88
N ALA A 48 -18.82 20.18 11.69
CA ALA A 48 -19.76 21.23 11.34
C ALA A 48 -19.14 22.21 10.36
N THR A 49 -19.93 22.67 9.39
CA THR A 49 -19.54 23.75 8.47
C THR A 49 -19.68 25.12 9.15
N ASP A 50 -20.64 25.26 10.07
CA ASP A 50 -20.91 26.46 10.88
C ASP A 50 -21.44 26.05 12.27
N ARG A 51 -21.71 27.02 13.16
CA ARG A 51 -22.11 26.79 14.57
C ARG A 51 -23.36 25.90 14.76
N VAL A 52 -24.20 25.76 13.73
CA VAL A 52 -25.48 25.02 13.78
C VAL A 52 -25.66 24.01 12.65
N THR A 53 -24.73 23.92 11.69
CA THR A 53 -24.88 23.07 10.50
C THR A 53 -23.86 21.92 10.54
N PRO A 54 -24.28 20.67 10.79
CA PRO A 54 -23.43 19.50 10.68
C PRO A 54 -22.88 19.35 9.25
N ASP A 55 -21.59 19.05 9.11
CA ASP A 55 -20.99 18.83 7.78
C ASP A 55 -21.34 17.41 7.29
N PRO A 56 -22.01 17.27 6.13
CA PRO A 56 -22.39 15.96 5.60
C PRO A 56 -21.19 15.09 5.22
N ARG A 57 -19.99 15.67 5.11
CA ARG A 57 -18.75 14.95 4.81
C ARG A 57 -18.07 14.43 6.06
N TYR A 58 -18.59 14.69 7.26
CA TYR A 58 -18.00 14.18 8.49
C TYR A 58 -17.83 12.64 8.40
N ASN A 59 -16.62 12.16 8.68
CA ASN A 59 -16.19 10.75 8.49
C ASN A 59 -16.17 10.24 7.04
N GLN A 60 -16.12 11.12 6.03
CA GLN A 60 -15.86 10.71 4.66
C GLN A 60 -14.39 10.30 4.50
N PRO A 61 -14.07 9.13 3.91
CA PRO A 61 -12.70 8.73 3.62
C PRO A 61 -12.10 9.62 2.53
N LEU A 62 -10.91 10.18 2.78
CA LEU A 62 -10.25 11.11 1.86
C LEU A 62 -9.22 10.43 0.96
N ASN A 63 -8.58 9.37 1.44
CA ASN A 63 -7.55 8.65 0.71
C ASN A 63 -7.55 7.17 1.08
N TYR A 64 -7.18 6.33 0.12
CA TYR A 64 -6.96 4.90 0.30
C TYR A 64 -5.47 4.58 0.14
N ASN A 65 -4.98 3.51 0.76
CA ASN A 65 -3.65 3.00 0.47
C ASN A 65 -3.61 2.33 -0.92
N SER A 66 -2.40 2.12 -1.43
CA SER A 66 -2.17 1.56 -2.75
C SER A 66 -2.76 0.14 -2.89
N PRO A 67 -3.31 -0.20 -4.08
CA PRO A 67 -3.72 -1.56 -4.39
C PRO A 67 -2.51 -2.49 -4.47
N ARG A 68 -2.74 -3.80 -4.62
CA ARG A 68 -1.66 -4.78 -4.84
C ARG A 68 -0.81 -4.39 -6.04
N GLN A 69 0.50 -4.39 -5.87
CA GLN A 69 1.47 -4.13 -6.93
C GLN A 69 2.53 -5.23 -6.97
N VAL A 70 2.99 -5.54 -8.17
CA VAL A 70 4.10 -6.46 -8.39
C VAL A 70 5.20 -5.71 -9.10
N ARG A 71 6.42 -5.79 -8.56
CA ARG A 71 7.63 -5.25 -9.18
C ARG A 71 8.54 -6.41 -9.52
N LEU A 72 8.95 -6.46 -10.78
CA LEU A 72 9.94 -7.42 -11.27
C LEU A 72 11.20 -6.65 -11.65
N SER A 73 12.36 -7.21 -11.36
CA SER A 73 13.65 -6.62 -11.69
C SER A 73 14.63 -7.70 -12.08
N ALA A 74 15.45 -7.40 -13.09
CA ALA A 74 16.51 -8.27 -13.56
C ALA A 74 17.78 -7.44 -13.71
N ARG A 75 18.89 -7.97 -13.20
CA ARG A 75 20.22 -7.37 -13.31
C ARG A 75 21.19 -8.41 -13.84
N TYR A 76 22.04 -8.01 -14.77
CA TYR A 76 23.11 -8.85 -15.30
C TYR A 76 24.44 -8.12 -15.17
N ASP A 77 25.43 -8.78 -14.58
CA ASP A 77 26.79 -8.27 -14.48
C ASP A 77 27.65 -8.89 -15.60
N PHE A 78 28.24 -8.05 -16.45
CA PHE A 78 29.00 -8.47 -17.63
C PHE A 78 30.43 -8.88 -17.27
#